data_AF-A0A923WY83-F1
#
_entry.id   AF-A0A923WY83-F1
#
_cell.length_a   1.000
_cell.length_b   1.000
_cell.length_c   1.000
_cell.angle_alpha   90.00
_cell.angle_beta   90.00
_cell.angle_gamma   90.00
#
_symmetry.space_group_name_H-M   'P 1'
#
loop_
_entity.id
_entity.type
_entity.pdbx_description
1 polymer ?
#
loop_
_entity_poly.entity_id
_entity_poly.type
_entity_poly.pdbx_seq_one_letter_code
_entity_poly.pdbx_strand_id
1 'polypeptide(L)'
;LSERLRRLEDAGIISRSQYSDAPVRWNYRLSVAGAELARVAGVLADWGTRHLGDGMPGLLHTECGTGVMVAWHCADCGPVAPRDVSTR
;
A
#
# COMPACT_ATOMS: atom_id res chain seq x y z
N LEU A 1 -18.80 5.12 2.75
CA LEU A 1 -17.53 5.01 3.50
C LEU A 1 -17.57 3.89 4.52
N SER A 2 -18.58 3.85 5.41
CA SER A 2 -18.68 2.88 6.51
C SER A 2 -18.66 1.40 6.09
N GLU A 3 -19.26 1.05 4.95
CA GLU A 3 -19.26 -0.33 4.44
C GLU A 3 -17.85 -0.81 4.04
N ARG A 4 -17.05 0.04 3.39
CA ARG A 4 -15.67 -0.30 3.01
C ARG A 4 -14.78 -0.47 4.24
N LEU A 5 -14.95 0.41 5.24
CA LEU A 5 -14.22 0.31 6.51
C LEU A 5 -14.56 -0.99 7.23
N ARG A 6 -15.83 -1.37 7.29
CA ARG A 6 -16.25 -2.64 7.91
C ARG A 6 -15.59 -3.83 7.23
N ARG A 7 -15.59 -3.88 5.89
CA ARG A 7 -14.92 -4.98 5.16
C ARG A 7 -13.42 -5.06 5.42
N LEU A 8 -12.75 -3.91 5.54
CA LEU A 8 -11.32 -3.87 5.87
C LEU A 8 -11.05 -4.30 7.33
N GLU A 9 -11.97 -3.97 8.24
CA GLU A 9 -11.92 -4.41 9.64
C GLU A 9 -12.16 -5.92 9.75
N ASP A 10 -13.20 -6.44 9.07
CA ASP A 10 -13.53 -7.88 8.99
C ASP A 10 -12.39 -8.69 8.36
N ALA A 11 -11.68 -8.11 7.38
CA ALA A 11 -10.49 -8.71 6.76
C ALA A 11 -9.21 -8.56 7.60
N GLY A 12 -9.27 -7.93 8.78
CA GLY A 12 -8.13 -7.72 9.66
C GLY A 12 -7.07 -6.74 9.12
N ILE A 13 -7.40 -5.94 8.11
CA ILE A 13 -6.51 -4.96 7.48
C ILE A 13 -6.44 -3.68 8.32
N ILE A 14 -7.56 -3.29 8.94
CA ILE A 14 -7.61 -2.16 9.87
C ILE A 14 -8.17 -2.59 11.21
N SER A 15 -7.77 -1.86 12.26
CA SER A 15 -8.33 -1.95 13.59
C SER A 15 -9.01 -0.64 13.95
N ARG A 16 -10.07 -0.71 14.74
CA ARG A 16 -10.82 0.43 15.22
C ARG A 16 -10.60 0.64 16.72
N SER A 17 -10.23 1.85 17.10
CA SER A 17 -10.10 2.25 18.51
C SER A 17 -10.92 3.50 18.79
N GLN A 18 -11.74 3.49 19.83
CA GLN A 18 -12.43 4.70 20.28
C GLN A 18 -11.40 5.66 20.89
N TYR A 19 -11.49 6.95 20.57
CA TYR A 19 -10.59 7.96 21.10
C TYR A 19 -11.30 9.15 21.76
N SER A 20 -12.63 9.19 21.70
CA SER A 20 -13.44 10.17 22.39
C SER A 20 -14.78 9.54 22.77
N ASP A 21 -15.26 9.82 23.98
CA ASP A 21 -16.55 9.35 24.49
C ASP A 21 -17.67 10.37 24.28
N ALA A 22 -17.36 11.67 24.14
CA ALA A 22 -18.35 12.74 23.99
C ALA A 22 -17.83 13.90 23.12
N PRO A 23 -18.13 13.93 21.81
CA PRO A 23 -18.90 12.94 21.04
C PRO A 23 -18.11 11.65 20.80
N VAL A 24 -18.81 10.52 20.65
CA VAL A 24 -18.18 9.23 20.31
C VAL A 24 -17.43 9.35 18.99
N ARG A 25 -16.10 9.14 19.02
CA ARG A 25 -15.26 9.15 17.81
C ARG A 25 -14.35 7.94 17.76
N TRP A 26 -14.20 7.44 16.55
CA TRP A 26 -13.42 6.26 16.22
C TRP A 26 -12.22 6.63 15.37
N ASN A 27 -11.07 6.03 15.68
CA ASN A 27 -9.88 6.09 14.87
C ASN A 27 -9.68 4.73 14.20
N TYR A 28 -9.27 4.72 12.94
CA TYR A 28 -8.96 3.51 12.19
C TYR A 28 -7.47 3.50 11.88
N ARG A 29 -6.79 2.42 12.27
CA ARG A 29 -5.35 2.25 12.04
C ARG A 29 -5.10 0.96 11.29
N LEU A 30 -4.11 0.97 10.40
CA LEU A 30 -3.64 -0.25 9.76
C LEU A 30 -3.17 -1.24 10.83
N SER A 31 -3.55 -2.50 10.65
CA SER A 31 -2.93 -3.61 11.38
C SER A 31 -1.54 -3.90 10.79
N VAL A 32 -0.83 -4.88 11.35
CA VAL A 32 0.42 -5.40 10.76
C VAL A 32 0.16 -5.89 9.32
N ALA A 33 -0.88 -6.71 9.12
CA ALA A 33 -1.27 -7.20 7.80
C ALA A 33 -1.66 -6.04 6.85
N GLY A 34 -2.34 -5.02 7.36
CA GLY A 34 -2.67 -3.84 6.55
C GLY A 34 -1.46 -3.00 6.16
N ALA A 35 -0.46 -2.90 7.02
CA ALA A 35 0.81 -2.24 6.71
C ALA A 35 1.58 -3.02 5.63
N GLU A 36 1.56 -4.35 5.66
CA GLU A 36 2.15 -5.18 4.60
C GLU A 36 1.41 -5.00 3.26
N LEU A 37 0.07 -4.89 3.30
CA LEU A 37 -0.74 -4.64 2.11
C LEU A 37 -0.44 -3.29 1.45
N ALA A 38 0.11 -2.31 2.19
CA ALA A 38 0.54 -1.04 1.61
C ALA A 38 1.58 -1.23 0.48
N ARG A 39 2.38 -2.31 0.51
CA ARG A 39 3.30 -2.65 -0.59
C ARG A 39 2.54 -2.94 -1.88
N VAL A 40 1.47 -3.73 -1.81
CA VAL A 40 0.62 -4.07 -2.96
C VAL A 40 -0.04 -2.81 -3.52
N ALA A 41 -0.55 -1.94 -2.63
CA ALA A 41 -1.11 -0.66 -3.03
C ALA A 41 -0.06 0.22 -3.75
N GLY A 42 1.19 0.20 -3.30
CA GLY A 42 2.30 0.88 -3.97
C GLY A 42 2.55 0.36 -5.38
N VAL A 43 2.53 -0.96 -5.60
CA VAL A 43 2.68 -1.54 -6.95
C VAL A 43 1.56 -1.10 -7.87
N LEU A 44 0.32 -1.04 -7.38
CA LEU A 44 -0.82 -0.56 -8.15
C LEU A 44 -0.71 0.94 -8.46
N ALA A 45 -0.17 1.74 -7.54
CA ALA A 45 0.10 3.16 -7.78
C ALA A 45 1.16 3.37 -8.86
N ASP A 46 2.27 2.62 -8.81
CA ASP A 46 3.31 2.63 -9.86
C ASP A 46 2.78 2.18 -11.23
N TRP A 47 1.91 1.18 -11.26
CA TRP A 47 1.22 0.83 -12.50
C TRP A 47 0.31 1.98 -12.98
N GLY A 48 -0.46 2.57 -12.07
CA GLY A 48 -1.38 3.67 -12.38
C GLY A 48 -0.67 4.88 -12.97
N THR A 49 0.49 5.27 -12.43
CA THR A 49 1.27 6.40 -12.94
C THR A 49 1.79 6.18 -14.36
N ARG A 50 2.13 4.93 -14.72
CA ARG A 50 2.61 4.57 -16.06
C ARG A 50 1.51 4.47 -17.11
N HIS A 51 0.26 4.19 -16.71
CA HIS A 51 -0.80 3.79 -17.64
C HIS A 51 -2.05 4.67 -17.62
N LEU A 52 -2.34 5.40 -16.54
CA LEU A 52 -3.58 6.17 -16.38
C LEU A 52 -3.42 7.68 -16.64
N GLY A 53 -2.20 8.18 -16.88
CA GLY A 53 -1.95 9.57 -17.26
C GLY A 53 -1.94 10.58 -16.10
N ASP A 54 -2.07 11.87 -16.45
CA ASP A 54 -1.92 13.00 -15.54
C ASP A 54 -2.88 12.97 -14.34
N GLY A 55 -2.33 13.10 -13.13
CA GLY A 55 -3.09 13.18 -11.88
C GLY A 55 -2.89 12.00 -10.91
N MET A 56 -2.23 10.93 -11.34
CA MET A 56 -1.83 9.85 -10.43
C MET A 56 -0.55 10.22 -9.67
N PRO A 57 -0.58 10.30 -8.32
CA PRO A 57 0.63 10.57 -7.55
C PRO A 57 1.60 9.39 -7.67
N GLY A 58 2.80 9.69 -8.16
CA GLY A 58 3.92 8.75 -8.14
C GLY A 58 4.33 8.39 -6.72
N LEU A 59 4.94 7.22 -6.56
CA LEU A 59 5.66 6.93 -5.33
C LEU A 59 6.89 7.84 -5.29
N LEU A 60 7.09 8.53 -4.17
CA LEU A 60 8.23 9.44 -3.97
C LEU A 60 9.03 9.00 -2.76
N HIS A 61 10.35 9.10 -2.85
CA HIS A 61 11.21 8.93 -1.70
C HIS A 61 11.03 10.15 -0.79
N THR A 62 10.64 9.92 0.46
CA THR A 62 10.28 10.99 1.40
C THR A 62 11.42 11.95 1.70
N GLU A 63 12.68 11.50 1.61
CA GLU A 63 13.84 12.34 1.93
C GLU A 63 14.29 13.23 0.78
N CYS A 64 14.25 12.74 -0.48
CA CYS A 64 14.79 13.47 -1.64
C CYS A 64 13.75 13.84 -2.70
N GLY A 65 12.51 13.38 -2.56
CA GLY A 65 11.43 13.63 -3.52
C GLY A 65 11.60 12.93 -4.87
N THR A 66 12.59 12.05 -5.02
CA THR A 66 12.80 11.31 -6.27
C THR A 66 11.75 10.20 -6.43
N GLY A 67 11.33 9.93 -7.66
CA GLY A 67 10.40 8.85 -7.98
C GLY A 67 10.91 7.48 -7.54
N VAL A 68 10.07 6.72 -6.86
CA VAL A 68 10.30 5.33 -6.47
C VAL A 68 9.58 4.43 -7.47
N MET A 69 10.30 3.43 -7.98
CA MET A 69 9.74 2.41 -8.86
C MET A 69 9.72 1.07 -8.14
N VAL A 70 8.72 0.24 -8.45
CA VAL A 70 8.66 -1.13 -7.95
C VAL A 70 9.34 -2.07 -8.94
N ALA A 71 10.30 -2.86 -8.46
CA ALA A 71 11.03 -3.85 -9.25
C ALA A 71 11.15 -5.18 -8.51
N TRP A 72 11.34 -6.27 -9.26
CA TRP A 72 11.72 -7.56 -8.69
C TRP A 72 13.20 -7.54 -8.31
N HIS A 73 13.54 -8.14 -7.17
CA HIS A 73 14.90 -8.16 -6.65
C HIS A 73 15.27 -9.56 -6.17
N CYS A 74 16.36 -10.10 -6.71
CA CYS A 74 17.04 -11.29 -6.23
C CYS A 74 18.10 -10.87 -5.21
N ALA A 75 18.16 -11.55 -4.06
CA ALA A 75 19.13 -11.23 -3.02
C ALA A 75 20.60 -11.37 -3.50
N ASP A 76 20.86 -12.26 -4.45
CA ASP A 76 22.21 -12.56 -4.94
C ASP A 76 22.57 -11.75 -6.20
N CYS A 77 21.61 -11.56 -7.11
CA CYS A 77 21.85 -10.95 -8.42
C CYS A 77 21.43 -9.47 -8.52
N GLY A 78 20.65 -8.97 -7.55
CA GLY A 78 20.07 -7.63 -7.62
C GLY A 78 18.76 -7.59 -8.42
N PRO A 79 18.47 -6.49 -9.14
CA PRO A 79 17.24 -6.35 -9.93
C PRO A 79 17.08 -7.44 -11.00
N VAL A 80 15.88 -8.01 -11.13
CA VAL A 80 15.56 -9.05 -12.13
C VAL A 80 14.33 -8.69 -12.95
N ALA A 81 14.26 -9.15 -14.19
CA ALA A 81 13.09 -8.92 -15.03
C ALA A 81 11.95 -9.90 -14.63
N PRO A 82 10.66 -9.51 -14.76
CA PRO A 82 9.54 -10.38 -14.40
C PRO A 82 9.55 -11.74 -15.10
N ARG A 83 10.05 -11.82 -16.34
CA ARG A 83 10.15 -13.07 -17.12
C ARG A 83 11.17 -14.06 -16.58
N ASP A 84 12.10 -13.59 -15.74
CA ASP A 84 13.15 -14.40 -15.12
C ASP A 84 12.73 -14.87 -13.71
N VAL A 85 11.47 -14.64 -13.33
CA VAL A 85 10.88 -15.06 -12.04
C VAL A 85 9.89 -16.20 -12.30
N SER A 86 9.98 -17.26 -11.50
CA SER A 86 9.05 -18.41 -11.56
C SER A 86 8.53 -18.77 -10.18
N THR A 87 7.33 -19.37 -10.13
CA THR A 87 6.74 -19.93 -8.91
C THR A 87 7.17 -21.38 -8.76
N ARG A 88 7.53 -21.78 -7.53
CA ARG A 88 7.79 -23.19 -7.20
C ARG A 88 6.49 -23.99 -7.18
#